data_AF-A0A2D9DDI0-F1
#
_entry.id   AF-A0A2D9DDI0-F1
#
_cell.length_a   1.000
_cell.length_b   1.000
_cell.length_c   1.000
_cell.angle_alpha   90.00
_cell.angle_beta   90.00
_cell.angle_gamma   90.00
#
_symmetry.space_group_name_H-M   'P 1'
#
loop_
_entity.id
_entity.type
_entity.pdbx_description
1 polymer ?
#
loop_
_entity_poly.entity_id
_entity_poly.type
_entity_poly.pdbx_seq_one_letter_code
_entity_poly.pdbx_strand_id
1 'polypeptide(L)'
;MLILFTSVTQGQRQVEEQFKIAKIEQINLNFKFASEIKVVQWNQKDINVKANVLIENGEGNDAYSLKSETSSKDITIYSDFGDYFKQKNNIVLNNCDHKTEINYVVYVP
;
A
#
# COMPACT_ATOMS: atom_id res chain seq x y z
N MET A 1 -35.72 22.78 1.20
CA MET A 1 -34.26 22.72 0.99
C MET A 1 -33.85 21.26 1.03
N LEU A 2 -33.53 20.67 -0.12
CA LEU A 2 -33.17 19.25 -0.25
C LEU A 2 -31.66 19.14 -0.09
N ILE A 3 -31.18 18.56 1.01
CA ILE A 3 -29.75 18.33 1.23
C ILE A 3 -29.40 17.00 0.56
N LEU A 4 -28.76 17.06 -0.62
CA LEU A 4 -28.14 15.88 -1.23
C LEU A 4 -26.88 15.54 -0.44
N PHE A 5 -26.91 14.45 0.32
CA PHE A 5 -25.70 13.82 0.84
C PHE A 5 -24.98 13.13 -0.33
N THR A 6 -24.01 13.80 -0.94
CA THR A 6 -23.09 13.14 -1.86
C THR A 6 -22.13 12.30 -1.03
N SER A 7 -22.32 10.99 -1.02
CA SER A 7 -21.31 10.06 -0.53
C SER A 7 -20.07 10.20 -1.41
N VAL A 8 -19.02 10.83 -0.88
CA VAL A 8 -17.71 10.88 -1.52
C VAL A 8 -17.15 9.45 -1.52
N THR A 9 -17.35 8.73 -2.62
CA THR A 9 -16.63 7.47 -2.84
C THR A 9 -15.17 7.84 -3.04
N GLN A 10 -14.32 7.61 -2.04
CA GLN A 10 -12.90 7.82 -2.20
C GLN A 10 -12.37 6.75 -3.16
N GLY A 11 -12.04 7.17 -4.39
CA GLY A 11 -11.46 6.28 -5.40
C GLY A 11 -10.09 5.77 -4.98
N GLN A 12 -9.54 4.85 -5.77
CA GLN A 12 -8.17 4.34 -5.62
C GLN A 12 -7.13 5.48 -5.45
N ARG A 13 -6.23 5.33 -4.47
CA ARG A 13 -5.13 6.27 -4.19
C ARG A 13 -3.80 5.71 -4.69
N GLN A 14 -3.02 6.51 -5.40
CA GLN A 14 -1.66 6.14 -5.79
C GLN A 14 -0.65 6.60 -4.73
N VAL A 15 0.24 5.69 -4.34
CA VAL A 15 1.40 5.96 -3.47
C VAL A 15 2.66 5.53 -4.20
N GLU A 16 3.67 6.38 -4.21
CA GLU A 16 4.96 6.12 -4.87
C GLU A 16 6.08 6.48 -3.91
N GLU A 17 6.97 5.53 -3.64
CA GLU A 17 8.11 5.70 -2.73
C GLU A 17 9.39 5.14 -3.33
N GLN A 18 10.49 5.88 -3.13
CA GLN A 18 11.82 5.52 -3.62
C GLN A 18 12.74 5.15 -2.46
N PHE A 19 13.40 3.99 -2.57
CA PHE A 19 14.28 3.44 -1.56
C PHE A 19 15.71 3.35 -2.10
N LYS A 20 16.62 4.10 -1.46
CA LYS A 20 18.05 4.09 -1.81
C LYS A 20 18.68 2.77 -1.38
N ILE A 21 19.48 2.19 -2.27
CA ILE A 21 20.22 0.96 -1.96
C ILE A 21 21.72 1.18 -2.13
N ALA A 22 22.52 0.74 -1.15
CA ALA A 22 23.97 0.91 -1.15
C ALA A 22 24.70 -0.36 -1.64
N LYS A 23 24.49 -1.47 -0.92
CA LYS A 23 24.96 -2.82 -1.26
C LYS A 23 23.94 -3.80 -0.69
N ILE A 24 22.86 -4.01 -1.44
CA ILE A 24 21.78 -4.89 -0.99
C ILE A 24 21.88 -6.20 -1.74
N GLU A 25 22.02 -7.29 -1.00
CA GLU A 25 22.07 -8.66 -1.52
C GLU A 25 20.64 -9.21 -1.69
N GLN A 26 19.68 -8.75 -0.87
CA GLN A 26 18.31 -9.24 -0.88
C GLN A 26 17.25 -8.14 -0.70
N ILE A 27 16.21 -8.18 -1.53
CA ILE A 27 15.02 -7.34 -1.43
C ILE A 27 13.85 -8.21 -0.96
N ASN A 28 13.32 -7.92 0.23
CA ASN A 28 12.15 -8.59 0.78
C ASN A 28 10.91 -7.71 0.56
N LEU A 29 9.90 -8.23 -0.13
CA LEU A 29 8.63 -7.56 -0.36
C LEU A 29 7.56 -8.16 0.56
N ASN A 30 7.17 -7.42 1.60
CA ASN A 30 6.17 -7.83 2.58
C ASN A 30 4.91 -6.98 2.45
N PHE A 31 4.15 -7.22 1.39
CA PHE A 31 2.92 -6.52 1.08
C PHE A 31 1.70 -7.31 1.55
N LYS A 32 0.82 -6.66 2.32
CA LYS A 32 -0.49 -7.22 2.69
C LYS A 32 -1.54 -6.80 1.68
N PHE A 33 -2.58 -7.63 1.54
CA PHE A 33 -3.69 -7.41 0.61
C PHE A 33 -3.23 -7.18 -0.84
N ALA A 34 -2.08 -7.77 -1.20
CA ALA A 34 -1.50 -7.65 -2.53
C ALA A 34 -2.30 -8.49 -3.52
N SER A 35 -3.09 -7.80 -4.34
CA SER A 35 -3.88 -8.41 -5.42
C SER A 35 -2.99 -8.70 -6.62
N GLU A 36 -2.05 -7.80 -6.91
CA GLU A 36 -0.99 -8.02 -7.89
C GLU A 36 0.34 -7.45 -7.38
N ILE A 37 1.44 -8.16 -7.66
CA ILE A 37 2.81 -7.63 -7.53
C ILE A 37 3.51 -7.82 -8.87
N LYS A 38 3.79 -6.72 -9.56
CA LYS A 38 4.58 -6.71 -10.78
C LYS A 38 5.99 -6.25 -10.47
N VAL A 39 6.98 -7.08 -10.77
CA VAL A 39 8.40 -6.71 -10.66
C VAL A 39 8.93 -6.36 -12.03
N VAL A 40 9.60 -5.21 -12.14
CA VAL A 40 10.13 -4.65 -13.40
C VAL A 40 11.59 -4.27 -13.20
N GLN A 41 12.46 -4.70 -14.09
CA GLN A 41 13.84 -4.23 -14.08
C GLN A 41 13.95 -2.85 -14.76
N TRP A 42 14.80 -1.97 -14.23
CA TRP A 42 15.04 -0.63 -14.77
C TRP A 42 16.49 -0.18 -14.67
N ASN A 43 16.86 0.90 -15.35
CA ASN A 43 18.24 1.41 -15.40
C ASN A 43 18.55 2.45 -14.30
N GLN A 44 17.99 2.30 -13.11
CA GLN A 44 18.26 3.17 -11.96
C GLN A 44 18.89 2.35 -10.85
N LYS A 45 19.64 3.03 -9.97
CA LYS A 45 20.32 2.36 -8.85
C LYS A 45 19.45 2.14 -7.62
N ASP A 46 18.28 2.76 -7.56
CA ASP A 46 17.35 2.69 -6.43
C ASP A 46 16.22 1.71 -6.71
N ILE A 47 15.45 1.38 -5.67
CA ILE A 47 14.17 0.68 -5.80
C ILE A 47 13.07 1.73 -5.83
N ASN A 48 12.10 1.60 -6.73
CA ASN A 48 10.87 2.42 -6.70
C ASN A 48 9.66 1.50 -6.60
N VAL A 49 8.75 1.82 -5.67
CA VAL A 49 7.52 1.06 -5.48
C VAL A 49 6.34 1.99 -5.72
N LYS A 50 5.46 1.59 -6.65
CA LYS A 50 4.17 2.23 -6.89
C LYS A 50 3.07 1.30 -6.39
N ALA A 51 2.19 1.80 -5.54
CA ALA A 51 1.01 1.10 -5.05
C ALA A 51 -0.26 1.85 -5.48
N ASN A 52 -1.19 1.14 -6.12
CA ASN A 52 -2.57 1.59 -6.29
C ASN A 52 -3.41 0.98 -5.18
N VAL A 53 -3.95 1.82 -4.31
CA VAL A 53 -4.52 1.45 -3.02
C VAL A 53 -6.02 1.72 -3.00
N LEU A 54 -6.80 0.67 -2.79
CA LEU A 54 -8.20 0.77 -2.42
C LEU A 54 -8.39 -0.03 -1.13
N ILE A 55 -8.71 0.63 -0.02
CA ILE A 55 -8.97 -0.02 1.27
C ILE A 55 -10.38 0.33 1.68
N GLU A 56 -11.22 -0.70 1.89
CA GLU A 56 -12.59 -0.56 2.37
C GLU A 56 -13.40 0.47 1.56
N ASN A 57 -13.42 0.30 0.22
CA ASN A 57 -14.06 1.26 -0.71
C ASN A 57 -13.53 2.70 -0.63
N GLY A 58 -12.29 2.85 -0.15
CA GLY A 58 -11.55 4.11 -0.09
C GLY A 58 -11.38 4.67 1.32
N GLU A 59 -12.19 4.25 2.28
CA GLU A 59 -12.18 4.79 3.65
C GLU A 59 -10.81 4.68 4.34
N GLY A 60 -10.01 3.67 3.98
CA GLY A 60 -8.70 3.43 4.60
C GLY A 60 -7.51 3.92 3.79
N ASN A 61 -7.72 4.54 2.61
CA ASN A 61 -6.64 4.88 1.70
C ASN A 61 -5.61 5.83 2.33
N ASP A 62 -6.07 6.75 3.18
CA ASP A 62 -5.20 7.75 3.82
C ASP A 62 -4.29 7.15 4.88
N ALA A 63 -4.67 6.01 5.47
CA ALA A 63 -3.87 5.30 6.47
C ALA A 63 -2.74 4.45 5.86
N TYR A 64 -2.77 4.21 4.55
CA TYR A 64 -1.76 3.43 3.87
C TYR A 64 -0.45 4.20 3.69
N SER A 65 0.66 3.53 3.95
CA SER A 65 2.00 3.97 3.59
C SER A 65 2.89 2.79 3.19
N LEU A 66 3.93 3.08 2.42
CA LEU A 66 5.04 2.15 2.19
C LEU A 66 6.17 2.49 3.15
N LYS A 67 6.70 1.48 3.83
CA LYS A 67 7.82 1.61 4.75
C LYS A 67 8.94 0.64 4.39
N SER A 68 10.13 0.93 4.88
CA SER A 68 11.27 0.04 4.72
C SER A 68 12.07 -0.11 6.01
N GLU A 69 12.57 -1.31 6.23
CA GLU A 69 13.59 -1.61 7.23
C GLU A 69 14.85 -2.11 6.52
N THR A 70 16.00 -1.56 6.88
CA THR A 70 17.29 -1.98 6.33
C THR A 70 18.07 -2.75 7.38
N SER A 71 18.58 -3.92 6.99
CA SER A 71 19.64 -4.63 7.69
C SER A 71 20.98 -4.34 7.00
N SER A 72 22.07 -4.92 7.49
CA SER A 72 23.40 -4.74 6.89
C SER A 72 23.50 -5.21 5.42
N LYS A 73 22.58 -6.08 4.95
CA LYS A 73 22.59 -6.65 3.59
C LYS A 73 21.23 -6.68 2.90
N ASP A 74 20.15 -6.45 3.64
CA ASP A 74 18.79 -6.63 3.14
C ASP A 74 17.98 -5.35 3.30
N ILE A 75 17.03 -5.15 2.39
CA ILE A 75 15.92 -4.22 2.60
C ILE A 75 14.62 -5.00 2.63
N THR A 76 13.80 -4.72 3.63
CA THR A 76 12.42 -5.20 3.69
C THR A 76 11.51 -4.02 3.45
N ILE A 77 10.78 -4.04 2.34
CA ILE A 77 9.77 -3.03 2.00
C ILE A 77 8.40 -3.63 2.33
N TYR A 78 7.59 -2.89 3.08
CA TYR A 78 6.31 -3.39 3.56
C TYR A 78 5.20 -2.36 3.51
N SER A 79 3.98 -2.86 3.38
CA SER A 79 2.76 -2.08 3.51
C SER A 79 2.46 -1.82 4.98
N ASP A 80 2.25 -0.56 5.35
CA ASP A 80 1.83 -0.14 6.67
C ASP A 80 0.46 0.55 6.61
N PHE A 81 -0.37 0.29 7.62
CA PHE A 81 -1.75 0.77 7.69
C PHE A 81 -2.01 1.58 8.97
N GLY A 82 -0.93 1.97 9.68
CA GLY A 82 -0.99 2.54 11.01
C GLY A 82 -1.88 1.71 11.95
N ASP A 83 -2.86 2.36 12.55
CA ASP A 83 -3.82 1.72 13.45
C ASP A 83 -5.20 1.49 12.81
N TYR A 84 -5.36 1.73 11.50
CA TYR A 84 -6.66 1.68 10.82
C TYR A 84 -7.42 0.36 11.07
N PHE A 85 -6.80 -0.77 10.73
CA PHE A 85 -7.40 -2.08 10.94
C PHE A 85 -7.50 -2.48 12.41
N LYS A 86 -6.60 -1.97 13.28
CA LYS A 86 -6.66 -2.24 14.72
C LYS A 86 -7.88 -1.59 15.36
N GLN A 87 -8.23 -0.37 14.93
CA GLN A 87 -9.39 0.37 15.44
C GLN A 87 -10.72 -0.25 14.95
N LYS A 88 -10.74 -0.85 13.76
CA LYS A 88 -11.93 -1.51 13.20
C LYS A 88 -12.24 -2.89 13.80
N ASN A 89 -11.30 -3.55 14.48
CA ASN A 89 -11.50 -4.88 15.09
C ASN A 89 -12.61 -4.96 16.17
N ASN A 90 -13.22 -3.84 16.58
CA ASN A 90 -14.28 -3.78 17.58
C ASN A 90 -15.70 -3.53 17.01
N ILE A 91 -15.88 -3.51 15.68
CA ILE A 91 -17.17 -3.22 15.06
C ILE A 91 -17.65 -4.45 14.31
N VAL A 92 -18.78 -5.03 14.74
CA VAL A 92 -19.51 -6.04 13.96
C VAL A 92 -20.03 -5.36 12.70
N LEU A 93 -19.36 -5.57 11.57
CA LEU A 93 -19.77 -5.00 10.29
C LEU A 93 -20.94 -5.84 9.75
N ASN A 94 -22.13 -5.27 9.79
CA ASN A 94 -23.31 -5.82 9.11
C ASN A 94 -23.12 -5.67 7.60
N ASN A 95 -23.11 -6.80 6.88
CA ASN A 95 -23.32 -6.97 5.43
C ASN A 95 -22.98 -5.77 4.51
N CYS A 96 -21.73 -5.31 4.55
CA CYS A 96 -21.20 -4.33 3.61
C CYS A 96 -20.10 -4.99 2.78
N ASP A 97 -20.21 -4.88 1.45
CA ASP A 97 -19.20 -5.34 0.49
C ASP A 97 -18.00 -4.38 0.55
N HIS A 98 -17.13 -4.59 1.53
CA HIS A 98 -15.93 -3.79 1.72
C HIS A 98 -14.81 -4.30 0.82
N LYS A 99 -14.54 -3.57 -0.26
CA LYS A 99 -13.48 -3.93 -1.19
C LYS A 99 -12.14 -3.39 -0.72
N THR A 100 -11.18 -4.29 -0.50
CA THR A 100 -9.76 -3.95 -0.32
C THR A 100 -8.95 -4.61 -1.43
N GLU A 101 -8.31 -3.79 -2.27
CA GLU A 101 -7.49 -4.20 -3.41
C GLU A 101 -6.25 -3.30 -3.49
N ILE A 102 -5.06 -3.90 -3.48
CA ILE A 102 -3.81 -3.16 -3.60
C ILE A 102 -2.92 -3.82 -4.66
N ASN A 103 -2.56 -3.04 -5.68
CA ASN A 103 -1.74 -3.48 -6.80
C ASN A 103 -0.37 -2.77 -6.77
N TYR A 104 0.70 -3.54 -6.88
CA TYR A 104 2.08 -3.06 -6.74
C TYR A 104 2.85 -3.17 -8.04
N VAL A 105 3.63 -2.13 -8.36
CA VAL A 105 4.72 -2.20 -9.34
C VAL A 105 6.03 -1.86 -8.65
N VAL A 106 6.94 -2.82 -8.61
CA VAL A 106 8.26 -2.72 -7.98
C VAL A 106 9.31 -2.66 -9.07
N TYR A 107 9.98 -1.51 -9.17
CA TYR A 107 11.11 -1.30 -10.04
C TYR A 107 12.39 -1.64 -9.29
N VAL A 108 13.15 -2.61 -9.81
CA VAL A 108 14.42 -3.08 -9.24
C VAL A 108 15.57 -2.79 -10.20
N PRO A 109 16.75 -2.37 -9.68
CA PRO A 109 17.97 -2.17 -10.47
C PRO A 109 18.41 -3.38 -11.29
#